data_AF-A0A6L9LMF1-F1
#
_entry.id   AF-A0A6L9LMF1-F1
#
_cell.length_a   1.000
_cell.length_b   1.000
_cell.length_c   1.000
_cell.angle_alpha   90.00
_cell.angle_beta   90.00
_cell.angle_gamma   90.00
#
_symmetry.space_group_name_H-M   'P 1'
#
loop_
_entity.id
_entity.type
_entity.pdbx_description
1 polymer ?
#
loop_
_entity_poly.entity_id
_entity_poly.type
_entity_poly.pdbx_seq_one_letter_code
_entity_poly.pdbx_strand_id
1 'polypeptide(L)'
;MKCVILCAEIQFEELIHADPGRRRGRVAPVRSDERGSCFWLYQARQLFRLYVVRHGVAQATSFTIQPVTPTLPGLIGKQSFRLLPEGVTFAKPVTLQFHYQQDELEGTSDQLLFMAYQGNDGIWKALPNTELDEATRTLTVNTTHFSDWGAFAEFNLEVEKTLIKPGESTNLKLVGYYDDLHKAPDAERSEVALTQQQVLQDPGKVRNWRVAGVEVHDFIPPKFQPRKGATGKAIILANIAIEGNSFEATWAGKTYACNAIGFISQQGVTIVTNVGNPNSQNRVMTMSIRANQLKASTTYSYDNLKAPLDGRADIMLSDGLTAYWATYVYPCNGGQINSPNSIRIDSVDGKTITGSLTATLYLSEDCKISSQPFTARFRLTLIAQ
;
A
#
# COMPACT_ATOMS: atom_id res chain seq x y z
N MET A 1 -20.33 -15.45 35.44
CA MET A 1 -19.84 -14.06 35.59
C MET A 1 -19.44 -13.56 34.22
N LYS A 2 -20.11 -12.53 33.71
CA LYS A 2 -19.81 -11.93 32.40
C LYS A 2 -18.60 -11.00 32.56
N CYS A 3 -17.54 -11.23 31.79
CA CYS A 3 -16.43 -10.31 31.64
C CYS A 3 -16.93 -9.10 30.86
N VAL A 4 -17.09 -7.95 31.53
CA VAL A 4 -17.45 -6.68 30.87
C VAL A 4 -16.12 -5.97 30.58
N ILE A 5 -15.70 -6.00 29.32
CA ILE A 5 -14.54 -5.25 28.83
C ILE A 5 -15.06 -3.85 28.48
N LEU A 6 -14.75 -2.86 29.31
CA LEU A 6 -14.96 -1.44 29.03
C LEU A 6 -13.65 -0.89 28.44
N CYS A 7 -13.61 -0.70 27.11
CA CYS A 7 -12.56 0.06 26.44
C CYS A 7 -13.00 1.53 26.35
N ALA A 8 -12.21 2.43 26.93
CA ALA A 8 -12.35 3.87 26.72
C ALA A 8 -11.25 4.35 25.75
N GLU A 9 -11.66 5.15 24.77
CA GLU A 9 -10.81 5.79 23.78
C GLU A 9 -10.27 7.11 24.36
N ILE A 10 -8.94 7.30 24.38
CA ILE A 10 -8.31 8.57 24.78
C ILE A 10 -7.48 9.05 23.60
N GLN A 11 -7.87 10.19 23.03
CA GLN A 11 -7.14 10.88 21.98
C GLN A 11 -6.00 11.72 22.57
N PHE A 12 -4.81 11.65 21.96
CA PHE A 12 -3.71 12.58 22.19
C PHE A 12 -3.31 13.22 20.83
N GLU A 13 -3.06 14.53 20.80
CA GLU A 13 -2.70 15.29 19.60
C GLU A 13 -1.21 15.16 19.26
N GLU A 14 -0.91 15.13 17.96
CA GLU A 14 0.41 14.94 17.34
C GLU A 14 1.16 16.28 17.14
N LEU A 15 2.50 16.24 17.11
CA LEU A 15 3.34 17.38 16.71
C LEU A 15 4.35 16.92 15.64
N ILE A 16 4.08 17.28 14.38
CA ILE A 16 5.01 17.17 13.25
C ILE A 16 5.45 18.60 12.87
N HIS A 17 6.64 19.01 13.32
CA HIS A 17 7.61 19.80 12.55
C HIS A 17 8.88 20.03 13.39
N ALA A 18 10.02 19.84 12.74
CA ALA A 18 11.34 20.04 13.33
C ALA A 18 11.62 21.53 13.53
N ASP A 19 11.56 21.99 14.78
CA ASP A 19 12.16 23.24 15.25
C ASP A 19 13.34 22.86 16.18
N PRO A 20 14.59 23.30 15.93
CA PRO A 20 15.75 22.91 16.74
C PRO A 20 15.74 23.46 18.18
N GLY A 21 14.72 24.24 18.57
CA GLY A 21 14.74 25.04 19.80
C GLY A 21 13.87 24.58 20.99
N ARG A 22 13.08 23.49 20.93
CA ARG A 22 12.17 23.12 22.03
C ARG A 22 12.32 21.68 22.55
N ARG A 23 12.20 21.57 23.89
CA ARG A 23 12.45 20.37 24.73
C ARG A 23 11.68 19.14 24.23
N ARG A 24 12.39 18.00 24.17
CA ARG A 24 11.85 16.65 23.86
C ARG A 24 10.56 16.38 24.63
N GLY A 25 9.48 16.07 23.90
CA GLY A 25 8.18 15.71 24.46
C GLY A 25 8.26 14.41 25.27
N ARG A 26 7.61 14.39 26.44
CA ARG A 26 7.63 13.29 27.40
C ARG A 26 6.34 12.48 27.24
N VAL A 27 6.45 11.18 26.95
CA VAL A 27 5.32 10.22 27.00
C VAL A 27 4.83 10.13 28.45
N ALA A 28 3.54 10.32 28.69
CA ALA A 28 2.98 10.29 30.05
C ALA A 28 2.90 8.83 30.56
N PRO A 29 3.36 8.53 31.79
CA PRO A 29 3.27 7.20 32.38
C PRO A 29 1.82 6.83 32.72
N VAL A 30 1.43 5.58 32.43
CA VAL A 30 0.10 5.03 32.76
C VAL A 30 0.22 4.10 33.97
N ARG A 31 -0.69 4.21 34.95
CA ARG A 31 -0.67 3.41 36.19
C ARG A 31 -1.66 2.24 36.12
N SER A 32 -1.24 1.04 36.53
CA SER A 32 -2.14 -0.09 36.78
C SER A 32 -2.30 -0.38 38.29
N ASP A 33 -3.49 -0.76 38.72
CA ASP A 33 -3.77 -1.30 40.06
C ASP A 33 -4.08 -2.81 40.03
N GLU A 34 -4.43 -3.40 41.18
CA GLU A 34 -4.73 -4.83 41.34
C GLU A 34 -5.94 -5.32 40.52
N ARG A 35 -6.69 -4.45 39.82
CA ARG A 35 -7.92 -4.82 39.12
C ARG A 35 -7.71 -5.31 37.68
N GLY A 36 -6.49 -5.22 37.15
CA GLY A 36 -6.16 -5.61 35.76
C GLY A 36 -6.67 -4.59 34.76
N SER A 37 -5.94 -4.37 33.67
CA SER A 37 -6.24 -3.29 32.72
C SER A 37 -5.59 -3.55 31.36
N CYS A 38 -6.29 -3.19 30.28
CA CYS A 38 -5.77 -3.17 28.92
C CYS A 38 -5.29 -1.75 28.59
N PHE A 39 -4.08 -1.59 28.08
CA PHE A 39 -3.47 -0.28 27.85
C PHE A 39 -3.03 -0.09 26.40
N TRP A 40 -3.21 1.13 25.90
CA TRP A 40 -2.76 1.59 24.58
C TRP A 40 -1.52 2.47 24.76
N LEU A 41 -0.37 2.08 24.20
CA LEU A 41 0.87 2.86 24.33
C LEU A 41 1.71 2.76 23.04
N TYR A 42 1.36 3.56 22.03
CA TYR A 42 2.28 4.38 21.19
C TYR A 42 1.61 4.78 19.88
N GLN A 43 1.70 6.08 19.56
CA GLN A 43 0.67 6.82 18.84
C GLN A 43 1.26 7.57 17.62
N ALA A 44 1.58 6.78 16.60
CA ALA A 44 1.73 7.26 15.22
C ALA A 44 1.27 6.20 14.21
N ARG A 45 1.30 4.90 14.59
CA ARG A 45 0.93 3.77 13.73
C ARG A 45 0.23 2.58 14.42
N GLN A 46 -0.10 2.67 15.73
CA GLN A 46 -0.70 1.56 16.51
C GLN A 46 0.12 0.24 16.47
N LEU A 47 1.45 0.32 16.43
CA LEU A 47 2.30 -0.86 16.22
C LEU A 47 2.43 -1.76 17.45
N PHE A 48 2.20 -1.26 18.66
CA PHE A 48 2.45 -2.03 19.89
C PHE A 48 1.29 -1.91 20.89
N ARG A 49 0.84 -3.05 21.41
CA ARG A 49 -0.19 -3.15 22.46
C ARG A 49 0.32 -4.01 23.60
N LEU A 50 -0.05 -3.61 24.82
CA LEU A 50 0.34 -4.27 26.06
C LEU A 50 -0.93 -4.62 26.85
N TYR A 51 -1.11 -5.90 27.14
CA TYR A 51 -2.18 -6.42 27.97
C TYR A 51 -1.63 -6.90 29.30
N VAL A 52 -1.99 -6.21 30.39
CA VAL A 52 -1.56 -6.57 31.74
C VAL A 52 -2.70 -7.26 32.48
N VAL A 53 -2.49 -8.54 32.82
CA VAL A 53 -3.47 -9.33 33.56
C VAL A 53 -3.66 -8.82 34.99
N ARG A 54 -4.87 -9.06 35.53
CA ARG A 54 -5.23 -8.75 36.92
C ARG A 54 -4.27 -9.45 37.90
N HIS A 55 -3.74 -8.69 38.87
CA HIS A 55 -2.66 -9.11 39.78
C HIS A 55 -1.33 -9.48 39.10
N GLY A 56 -1.06 -8.99 37.89
CA GLY A 56 0.23 -9.17 37.22
C GLY A 56 1.38 -8.41 37.90
N VAL A 57 1.06 -7.34 38.63
CA VAL A 57 2.00 -6.55 39.44
C VAL A 57 1.56 -6.51 40.91
N ALA A 58 2.53 -6.59 41.82
CA ALA A 58 2.30 -6.63 43.26
C ALA A 58 1.93 -5.26 43.87
N GLN A 59 2.23 -4.17 43.17
CA GLN A 59 2.00 -2.80 43.61
C GLN A 59 1.64 -1.91 42.41
N ALA A 60 1.08 -0.73 42.68
CA ALA A 60 0.76 0.25 41.65
C ALA A 60 2.02 0.58 40.81
N THR A 61 2.00 0.20 39.54
CA THR A 61 3.17 0.29 38.65
C THR A 61 2.86 1.21 37.48
N SER A 62 3.82 2.08 37.15
CA SER A 62 3.74 2.95 35.98
C SER A 62 4.45 2.32 34.80
N PHE A 63 3.73 2.16 33.69
CA PHE A 63 4.28 1.58 32.45
C PHE A 63 4.52 2.65 31.39
N THR A 64 5.59 2.49 30.61
CA THR A 64 5.84 3.32 29.42
C THR A 64 6.43 2.49 28.29
N ILE A 65 6.14 2.88 27.05
CA ILE A 65 6.75 2.35 25.83
C ILE A 65 7.48 3.50 25.14
N GLN A 66 8.75 3.31 24.80
CA GLN A 66 9.61 4.35 24.23
C GLN A 66 10.33 3.80 23.00
N PRO A 67 10.40 4.53 21.87
CA PRO A 67 11.23 4.11 20.75
C PRO A 67 12.71 4.11 21.16
N VAL A 68 13.46 3.12 20.70
CA VAL A 68 14.92 3.03 20.86
C VAL A 68 15.65 3.04 19.53
N THR A 69 16.97 3.16 19.55
CA THR A 69 17.75 3.00 18.32
C THR A 69 17.56 1.55 17.83
N PRO A 70 17.12 1.35 16.57
CA PRO A 70 16.84 0.02 16.05
C PRO A 70 18.14 -0.76 15.85
N THR A 71 18.42 -1.68 16.77
CA THR A 71 19.60 -2.56 16.71
C THR A 71 19.24 -4.03 16.49
N LEU A 72 17.95 -4.35 16.42
CA LEU A 72 17.42 -5.69 16.14
C LEU A 72 17.79 -6.11 14.70
N PRO A 73 18.55 -7.19 14.49
CA PRO A 73 18.77 -7.74 13.16
C PRO A 73 17.46 -8.20 12.52
N GLY A 74 17.27 -7.94 11.23
CA GLY A 74 16.06 -8.31 10.50
C GLY A 74 14.80 -7.52 10.88
N LEU A 75 14.95 -6.40 11.59
CA LEU A 75 13.84 -5.57 12.07
C LEU A 75 12.85 -5.22 10.97
N ILE A 76 11.57 -5.45 11.25
CA ILE A 76 10.45 -4.93 10.45
C ILE A 76 9.85 -3.68 11.11
N GLY A 77 9.13 -2.85 10.34
CA GLY A 77 8.47 -1.64 10.86
C GLY A 77 9.40 -0.50 11.29
N LYS A 78 10.71 -0.63 11.03
CA LYS A 78 11.75 0.41 11.21
C LYS A 78 11.99 0.88 12.65
N GLN A 79 11.34 0.27 13.65
CA GLN A 79 11.40 0.74 15.04
C GLN A 79 11.35 -0.42 16.06
N SER A 80 12.30 -0.43 17.00
CA SER A 80 12.24 -1.23 18.24
C SER A 80 11.77 -0.35 19.41
N PHE A 81 11.22 -0.96 20.46
CA PHE A 81 10.62 -0.26 21.58
C PHE A 81 11.14 -0.77 22.93
N ARG A 82 11.50 0.16 23.81
CA ARG A 82 11.77 -0.09 25.23
C ARG A 82 10.48 -0.07 26.02
N LEU A 83 10.23 -1.15 26.74
CA LEU A 83 9.13 -1.26 27.68
C LEU A 83 9.70 -1.00 29.09
N LEU A 84 9.02 -0.19 29.89
CA LEU A 84 9.41 0.14 31.26
C LEU A 84 8.27 -0.14 32.24
N PRO A 85 8.58 -0.50 33.50
CA PRO A 85 9.91 -0.56 34.10
C PRO A 85 10.69 -1.83 33.71
N GLU A 86 11.97 -1.65 33.38
CA GLU A 86 12.92 -2.76 33.28
C GLU A 86 13.23 -3.35 34.67
N GLY A 87 13.70 -4.59 34.71
CA GLY A 87 14.10 -5.26 35.96
C GLY A 87 12.95 -5.73 36.85
N VAL A 88 11.70 -5.57 36.42
CA VAL A 88 10.53 -6.13 37.09
C VAL A 88 10.17 -7.49 36.49
N THR A 89 10.00 -8.50 37.35
CA THR A 89 9.46 -9.80 36.96
C THR A 89 7.98 -9.88 37.32
N PHE A 90 7.11 -10.10 36.34
CA PHE A 90 5.68 -10.25 36.55
C PHE A 90 5.36 -11.63 37.12
N ALA A 91 4.52 -11.67 38.16
CA ALA A 91 4.08 -12.93 38.79
C ALA A 91 3.20 -13.78 37.86
N LYS A 92 2.57 -13.13 36.87
CA LYS A 92 1.85 -13.76 35.76
C LYS A 92 2.30 -13.14 34.46
N PRO A 93 2.44 -13.90 33.37
CA PRO A 93 2.82 -13.34 32.08
C PRO A 93 1.85 -12.22 31.65
N VAL A 94 2.41 -11.18 31.05
CA VAL A 94 1.70 -10.14 30.33
C VAL A 94 1.77 -10.43 28.84
N THR A 95 0.75 -10.03 28.09
CA THR A 95 0.70 -10.28 26.65
C THR A 95 1.16 -9.03 25.91
N LEU A 96 2.13 -9.20 25.02
CA LEU A 96 2.57 -8.17 24.08
C LEU A 96 2.01 -8.52 22.72
N GLN A 97 1.50 -7.50 22.02
CA GLN A 97 1.03 -7.64 20.65
C GLN A 97 1.68 -6.57 19.77
N PHE A 98 2.31 -7.01 18.69
CA PHE A 98 2.88 -6.15 17.66
C PHE A 98 2.00 -6.19 16.41
N HIS A 99 1.64 -5.05 15.85
CA HIS A 99 0.89 -4.95 14.59
C HIS A 99 1.85 -4.61 13.45
N TYR A 100 1.79 -5.37 12.35
CA TYR A 100 2.62 -5.15 11.17
C TYR A 100 1.79 -4.69 9.97
N GLN A 101 2.45 -4.02 9.03
CA GLN A 101 1.83 -3.53 7.79
C GLN A 101 2.30 -4.33 6.57
N GLN A 102 1.50 -4.30 5.50
CA GLN A 102 1.80 -5.05 4.27
C GLN A 102 3.09 -4.57 3.59
N ASP A 103 3.39 -3.27 3.67
CA ASP A 103 4.61 -2.65 3.11
C ASP A 103 5.87 -3.02 3.90
N GLU A 104 5.73 -3.61 5.09
CA GLU A 104 6.84 -4.10 5.91
C GLU A 104 7.24 -5.53 5.56
N LEU A 105 6.50 -6.21 4.66
CA LEU A 105 6.76 -7.58 4.22
C LEU A 105 7.63 -7.68 2.96
N GLU A 106 8.21 -6.58 2.49
CA GLU A 106 9.07 -6.60 1.31
C GLU A 106 10.27 -7.54 1.52
N GLY A 107 10.38 -8.57 0.65
CA GLY A 107 11.42 -9.59 0.75
C GLY A 107 11.11 -10.73 1.72
N THR A 108 10.00 -10.71 2.45
CA THR A 108 9.64 -11.76 3.42
C THR A 108 8.16 -12.16 3.35
N SER A 109 7.72 -13.03 4.26
CA SER A 109 6.33 -13.42 4.47
C SER A 109 5.97 -13.19 5.93
N ASP A 110 4.71 -12.85 6.18
CA ASP A 110 4.10 -12.83 7.52
C ASP A 110 4.37 -14.11 8.34
N GLN A 111 4.36 -15.27 7.69
CA GLN A 111 4.66 -16.57 8.32
C GLN A 111 6.10 -16.71 8.82
N LEU A 112 6.99 -15.79 8.43
CA LEU A 112 8.39 -15.74 8.86
C LEU A 112 8.65 -14.60 9.84
N LEU A 113 7.61 -13.96 10.36
CA LEU A 113 7.74 -12.89 11.33
C LEU A 113 7.66 -13.40 12.77
N PHE A 114 8.57 -12.92 13.59
CA PHE A 114 8.64 -13.27 15.01
C PHE A 114 8.89 -12.03 15.86
N MET A 115 8.49 -12.09 17.13
CA MET A 115 8.91 -11.11 18.12
C MET A 115 10.28 -11.47 18.70
N ALA A 116 11.05 -10.45 19.05
CA ALA A 116 12.33 -10.60 19.70
C ALA A 116 12.47 -9.55 20.81
N TYR A 117 13.32 -9.85 21.78
CA TYR A 117 13.70 -8.92 22.85
C TYR A 117 15.21 -8.87 23.04
N GLN A 118 15.75 -7.76 23.54
CA GLN A 118 17.16 -7.64 23.88
C GLN A 118 17.39 -8.04 25.35
N GLY A 119 18.24 -9.03 25.57
CA GLY A 119 18.66 -9.44 26.91
C GLY A 119 19.60 -8.43 27.56
N ASN A 120 19.84 -8.60 28.87
CA ASN A 120 20.79 -7.78 29.64
C ASN A 120 22.25 -7.95 29.17
N ASP A 121 22.54 -9.00 28.42
CA ASP A 121 23.81 -9.26 27.73
C ASP A 121 23.94 -8.45 26.41
N GLY A 122 22.91 -7.71 26.02
CA GLY A 122 22.86 -6.94 24.78
C GLY A 122 22.51 -7.80 23.55
N ILE A 123 22.26 -9.09 23.73
CA ILE A 123 21.96 -10.02 22.65
C ILE A 123 20.44 -10.02 22.40
N TRP A 124 20.05 -9.88 21.14
CA TRP A 124 18.65 -10.05 20.74
C TRP A 124 18.28 -11.53 20.73
N LYS A 125 17.11 -11.85 21.27
CA LYS A 125 16.59 -13.20 21.36
C LYS A 125 15.22 -13.27 20.72
N ALA A 126 15.12 -14.07 19.67
CA ALA A 126 13.85 -14.38 19.02
C ALA A 126 12.99 -15.30 19.88
N LEU A 127 11.69 -15.20 19.69
CA LEU A 127 10.66 -16.01 20.35
C LEU A 127 9.95 -16.88 19.29
N PRO A 128 10.40 -18.13 19.06
CA PRO A 128 9.80 -19.02 18.07
C PRO A 128 8.33 -19.37 18.34
N ASN A 129 7.86 -19.14 19.57
CA ASN A 129 6.46 -19.31 19.98
C ASN A 129 5.60 -18.05 19.74
N THR A 130 6.05 -17.12 18.90
CA THR A 130 5.25 -15.96 18.48
C THR A 130 3.99 -16.44 17.77
N GLU A 131 2.83 -16.02 18.25
CA GLU A 131 1.55 -16.33 17.63
C GLU A 131 1.25 -15.31 16.53
N LEU A 132 1.05 -15.78 15.30
CA LEU A 132 0.67 -14.97 14.16
C LEU A 132 -0.85 -15.01 13.93
N ASP A 133 -1.47 -13.84 13.82
CA ASP A 133 -2.82 -13.66 13.27
C ASP A 133 -2.73 -12.84 11.98
N GLU A 134 -2.80 -13.54 10.84
CA GLU A 134 -2.74 -12.95 9.50
C GLU A 134 -3.95 -12.04 9.20
N ALA A 135 -5.12 -12.32 9.81
CA ALA A 135 -6.35 -11.57 9.55
C ALA A 135 -6.32 -10.18 10.21
N THR A 136 -5.76 -10.10 11.42
CA THR A 136 -5.57 -8.84 12.14
C THR A 136 -4.17 -8.25 11.97
N ARG A 137 -3.27 -8.97 11.28
CA ARG A 137 -1.85 -8.64 11.09
C ARG A 137 -1.15 -8.37 12.42
N THR A 138 -1.25 -9.33 13.33
CA THR A 138 -0.64 -9.20 14.65
C THR A 138 0.26 -10.37 15.00
N LEU A 139 1.33 -10.06 15.72
CA LEU A 139 2.24 -10.99 16.36
C LEU A 139 2.03 -10.89 17.86
N THR A 140 1.87 -12.02 18.55
CA THR A 140 1.55 -12.05 19.98
C THR A 140 2.52 -12.94 20.74
N VAL A 141 3.01 -12.45 21.88
CA VAL A 141 3.85 -13.22 22.82
C VAL A 141 3.44 -12.95 24.26
N ASN A 142 3.72 -13.92 25.14
CA ASN A 142 3.60 -13.76 26.57
C ASN A 142 4.99 -13.56 27.18
N THR A 143 5.16 -12.54 28.01
CA THR A 143 6.43 -12.23 28.68
C THR A 143 6.23 -12.00 30.18
N THR A 144 7.27 -12.28 30.96
CA THR A 144 7.34 -11.98 32.40
C THR A 144 8.26 -10.82 32.72
N HIS A 145 8.83 -10.14 31.73
CA HIS A 145 9.75 -9.03 31.93
C HIS A 145 9.63 -7.99 30.82
N PHE A 146 10.14 -6.79 31.09
CA PHE A 146 10.31 -5.73 30.10
C PHE A 146 11.78 -5.42 29.85
N SER A 147 12.05 -4.96 28.63
CA SER A 147 13.37 -4.70 28.04
C SER A 147 13.16 -3.95 26.70
N ASP A 148 14.06 -4.08 25.75
CA ASP A 148 13.86 -3.64 24.36
C ASP A 148 13.22 -4.78 23.54
N TRP A 149 12.22 -4.44 22.72
CA TRP A 149 11.38 -5.38 21.97
C TRP A 149 11.21 -4.91 20.52
N GLY A 150 11.02 -5.86 19.61
CA GLY A 150 10.68 -5.58 18.22
C GLY A 150 10.18 -6.82 17.50
N ALA A 151 9.71 -6.63 16.28
CA ALA A 151 9.42 -7.73 15.36
C ALA A 151 10.52 -7.82 14.31
N PHE A 152 10.84 -9.02 13.85
CA PHE A 152 11.85 -9.24 12.81
C PHE A 152 11.39 -10.34 11.87
N ALA A 153 11.98 -10.33 10.67
CA ALA A 153 11.83 -11.40 9.71
C ALA A 153 12.95 -12.43 9.90
N GLU A 154 12.58 -13.70 10.11
CA GLU A 154 13.52 -14.82 10.23
C GLU A 154 14.38 -14.94 8.96
N PHE A 155 13.72 -14.90 7.80
CA PHE A 155 14.37 -14.86 6.51
C PHE A 155 13.93 -13.65 5.69
N ASN A 156 14.87 -13.12 4.92
CA ASN A 156 14.62 -12.09 3.94
C ASN A 156 15.26 -12.45 2.60
N LEU A 157 14.56 -12.17 1.51
CA LEU A 157 15.03 -12.34 0.15
C LEU A 157 15.62 -11.02 -0.33
N GLU A 158 16.94 -10.98 -0.48
CA GLU A 158 17.65 -9.84 -1.02
C GLU A 158 17.90 -10.02 -2.52
N VAL A 159 17.66 -8.95 -3.27
CA VAL A 159 17.87 -8.89 -4.72
C VAL A 159 19.01 -7.92 -5.01
N GLU A 160 20.05 -8.36 -5.73
CA GLU A 160 21.17 -7.47 -6.08
C GLU A 160 20.79 -6.36 -7.07
N LYS A 161 19.89 -6.66 -8.02
CA LYS A 161 19.34 -5.71 -8.98
C LYS A 161 17.82 -5.88 -9.08
N THR A 162 17.09 -4.84 -8.69
CA THR A 162 15.63 -4.77 -8.88
C THR A 162 15.22 -4.42 -10.31
N LEU A 163 16.17 -3.98 -11.15
CA LEU A 163 16.00 -3.71 -12.56
C LEU A 163 17.04 -4.49 -13.38
N ILE A 164 16.57 -5.29 -14.35
CA ILE A 164 17.41 -6.08 -15.26
C ILE A 164 17.03 -5.79 -16.72
N LYS A 165 18.03 -5.68 -17.61
CA LYS A 165 17.80 -5.54 -19.06
C LYS A 165 17.64 -6.90 -19.74
N PRO A 166 17.12 -6.96 -20.99
CA PRO A 166 17.10 -8.21 -21.75
C PRO A 166 18.49 -8.85 -21.82
N GLY A 167 18.58 -10.12 -21.43
CA GLY A 167 19.83 -10.90 -21.39
C GLY A 167 20.68 -10.70 -20.13
N GLU A 168 20.29 -9.84 -19.20
CA GLU A 168 20.96 -9.73 -17.90
C GLU A 168 20.39 -10.72 -16.89
N SER A 169 21.14 -10.94 -15.81
CA SER A 169 20.71 -11.73 -14.65
C SER A 169 21.05 -10.97 -13.37
N THR A 170 20.33 -11.30 -12.29
CA THR A 170 20.61 -10.82 -10.94
C THR A 170 20.74 -12.01 -10.00
N ASN A 171 21.53 -11.86 -8.94
CA ASN A 171 21.55 -12.84 -7.87
C ASN A 171 20.43 -12.53 -6.87
N LEU A 172 19.85 -13.61 -6.35
CA LEU A 172 18.94 -13.61 -5.22
C LEU A 172 19.66 -14.26 -4.04
N LYS A 173 19.57 -13.65 -2.87
CA LYS A 173 20.16 -14.18 -1.63
C LYS A 173 19.06 -14.33 -0.61
N LEU A 174 18.92 -15.53 -0.07
CA LEU A 174 18.13 -15.72 1.14
C LEU A 174 19.06 -15.45 2.32
N VAL A 175 18.71 -14.49 3.17
CA VAL A 175 19.47 -14.14 4.36
C VAL A 175 18.64 -14.41 5.60
N GLY A 176 19.28 -14.73 6.72
CA GLY A 176 18.64 -14.92 8.02
C GLY A 176 19.54 -14.49 9.17
N TYR A 177 19.02 -14.59 10.39
CA TYR A 177 19.63 -13.96 11.57
C TYR A 177 19.87 -14.90 12.75
N TYR A 178 19.58 -16.19 12.65
CA TYR A 178 19.92 -17.15 13.70
C TYR A 178 21.40 -17.49 13.71
N ASP A 179 21.90 -17.91 14.89
CA ASP A 179 23.27 -18.39 15.08
C ASP A 179 23.60 -19.63 14.24
N ASP A 180 22.60 -20.48 13.99
CA ASP A 180 22.71 -21.66 13.13
C ASP A 180 21.50 -21.74 12.19
N LEU A 181 21.63 -21.19 10.99
CA LEU A 181 20.58 -21.26 9.95
C LEU A 181 20.32 -22.68 9.43
N HIS A 182 21.15 -23.68 9.77
CA HIS A 182 21.01 -25.06 9.28
C HIS A 182 20.20 -25.94 10.23
N LYS A 183 19.97 -25.49 11.46
CA LYS A 183 19.13 -26.12 12.45
C LYS A 183 17.83 -25.35 12.60
N ALA A 184 16.71 -26.04 12.40
CA ALA A 184 15.43 -25.50 12.83
C ALA A 184 15.52 -25.17 14.34
N PRO A 185 14.91 -24.07 14.81
CA PRO A 185 14.71 -23.88 16.23
C PRO A 185 14.09 -25.15 16.80
N ASP A 186 14.76 -25.81 17.77
CA ASP A 186 14.14 -26.94 18.45
C ASP A 186 12.80 -26.46 19.01
N ALA A 187 11.72 -27.21 18.82
CA ALA A 187 10.39 -26.84 19.33
C ALA A 187 10.35 -26.66 20.87
N GLU A 188 11.39 -27.12 21.57
CA GLU A 188 11.58 -26.95 23.01
C GLU A 188 12.34 -25.66 23.39
N ARG A 189 12.98 -24.96 22.44
CA ARG A 189 13.64 -23.69 22.73
C ARG A 189 12.61 -22.59 22.85
N SER A 190 12.47 -22.05 24.06
CA SER A 190 11.66 -20.87 24.33
C SER A 190 12.23 -19.60 23.70
N GLU A 191 13.55 -19.57 23.45
CA GLU A 191 14.26 -18.39 22.94
C GLU A 191 15.48 -18.81 22.09
N VAL A 192 15.80 -18.05 21.04
CA VAL A 192 16.97 -18.27 20.18
C VAL A 192 17.75 -16.98 20.00
N ALA A 193 19.06 -17.01 20.22
CA ALA A 193 19.92 -15.84 20.01
C ALA A 193 19.96 -15.45 18.52
N LEU A 194 19.80 -14.15 18.27
CA LEU A 194 20.00 -13.54 16.97
C LEU A 194 21.43 -13.04 16.85
N THR A 195 22.01 -13.25 15.68
CA THR A 195 23.37 -12.85 15.33
C THR A 195 23.36 -11.87 14.17
N GLN A 196 24.53 -11.59 13.59
CA GLN A 196 24.61 -10.79 12.38
C GLN A 196 23.97 -11.54 11.20
N GLN A 197 23.58 -10.78 10.19
CA GLN A 197 23.02 -11.31 8.95
C GLN A 197 23.93 -12.37 8.33
N GLN A 198 23.35 -13.52 8.00
CA GLN A 198 24.02 -14.63 7.33
C GLN A 198 23.28 -14.97 6.04
N VAL A 199 24.02 -15.19 4.96
CA VAL A 199 23.45 -15.74 3.72
C VAL A 199 23.26 -17.24 3.90
N LEU A 200 22.08 -17.76 3.57
CA LEU A 200 21.87 -19.21 3.54
C LEU A 200 22.61 -19.80 2.34
N GLN A 201 23.83 -20.30 2.59
CA GLN A 201 24.74 -20.81 1.57
C GLN A 201 24.52 -22.29 1.21
N ASP A 202 23.66 -23.03 1.93
CA ASP A 202 23.44 -24.46 1.68
C ASP A 202 22.36 -24.69 0.61
N PRO A 203 22.73 -24.99 -0.65
CA PRO A 203 21.78 -25.17 -1.73
C PRO A 203 20.94 -26.45 -1.55
N GLY A 204 21.37 -27.37 -0.68
CA GLY A 204 20.61 -28.59 -0.35
C GLY A 204 19.42 -28.34 0.57
N LYS A 205 19.39 -27.20 1.27
CA LYS A 205 18.28 -26.76 2.14
C LYS A 205 17.27 -25.91 1.39
N VAL A 206 17.71 -25.20 0.34
CA VAL A 206 16.81 -24.43 -0.52
C VAL A 206 16.33 -25.31 -1.68
N ARG A 207 15.25 -26.05 -1.41
CA ARG A 207 14.64 -26.97 -2.38
C ARG A 207 13.42 -26.32 -3.00
N ASN A 208 13.10 -26.72 -4.23
CA ASN A 208 11.90 -26.25 -4.95
C ASN A 208 11.85 -24.73 -5.09
N TRP A 209 12.98 -24.07 -5.41
CA TRP A 209 12.92 -22.70 -5.92
C TRP A 209 11.91 -22.66 -7.07
N ARG A 210 10.78 -22.02 -6.82
CA ARG A 210 9.81 -21.71 -7.85
C ARG A 210 10.01 -20.25 -8.17
N VAL A 211 10.88 -20.01 -9.14
CA VAL A 211 10.87 -18.73 -9.83
C VAL A 211 9.56 -18.72 -10.61
N ALA A 212 8.57 -17.97 -10.14
CA ALA A 212 7.44 -17.60 -10.97
C ALA A 212 7.94 -16.57 -11.97
N GLY A 213 8.63 -17.06 -13.00
CA GLY A 213 9.00 -16.24 -14.14
C GLY A 213 7.72 -15.79 -14.81
N VAL A 214 7.43 -14.50 -14.76
CA VAL A 214 6.49 -13.91 -15.70
C VAL A 214 7.26 -13.80 -17.01
N GLU A 215 7.22 -14.85 -17.83
CA GLU A 215 7.38 -14.64 -19.26
C GLU A 215 6.13 -13.89 -19.71
N VAL A 216 6.29 -12.60 -19.99
CA VAL A 216 5.33 -11.88 -20.81
C VAL A 216 5.50 -12.43 -22.22
N HIS A 217 4.87 -13.57 -22.49
CA HIS A 217 4.59 -13.94 -23.87
C HIS A 217 3.60 -12.90 -24.41
N ASP A 218 3.84 -12.50 -25.65
CA ASP A 218 2.94 -11.65 -26.46
C ASP A 218 3.09 -10.13 -26.32
N PHE A 219 4.31 -9.60 -26.51
CA PHE A 219 4.41 -8.64 -27.63
C PHE A 219 4.39 -9.46 -28.92
N ILE A 220 3.21 -9.89 -29.37
CA ILE A 220 3.03 -10.27 -30.76
C ILE A 220 2.83 -8.95 -31.51
N PRO A 221 3.79 -8.48 -32.32
CA PRO A 221 3.53 -7.39 -33.23
C PRO A 221 2.34 -7.76 -34.12
N PRO A 222 1.51 -6.82 -34.60
CA PRO A 222 0.25 -7.09 -35.30
C PRO A 222 0.31 -8.05 -36.51
N LYS A 223 1.51 -8.41 -36.97
CA LYS A 223 1.77 -9.26 -38.13
C LYS A 223 1.85 -10.78 -37.86
N PHE A 224 1.76 -11.26 -36.61
CA PHE A 224 1.80 -12.70 -36.32
C PHE A 224 0.51 -13.21 -35.67
N GLN A 225 0.14 -14.46 -35.99
CA GLN A 225 -1.05 -15.14 -35.46
C GLN A 225 -0.66 -16.00 -34.24
N PRO A 226 -1.42 -15.95 -33.13
CA PRO A 226 -1.18 -16.80 -31.95
C PRO A 226 -1.30 -18.30 -32.29
N ARG A 227 -0.41 -19.13 -31.74
CA ARG A 227 -0.46 -20.59 -31.94
C ARG A 227 -1.45 -21.24 -30.98
N LYS A 228 -2.20 -22.25 -31.45
CA LYS A 228 -3.13 -23.06 -30.64
C LYS A 228 -2.34 -23.87 -29.59
N GLY A 229 -2.60 -23.61 -28.30
CA GLY A 229 -2.01 -24.34 -27.16
C GLY A 229 -1.47 -23.48 -26.00
N ALA A 230 -1.45 -22.16 -26.13
CA ALA A 230 -0.82 -21.24 -25.17
C ALA A 230 -1.75 -20.73 -24.05
N THR A 231 -2.49 -21.59 -23.36
CA THR A 231 -3.32 -21.16 -22.21
C THR A 231 -3.02 -21.99 -20.97
N GLY A 232 -2.08 -21.50 -20.16
CA GLY A 232 -2.00 -21.79 -18.73
C GLY A 232 -2.72 -20.68 -17.95
N LYS A 233 -3.56 -21.05 -16.97
CA LYS A 233 -4.26 -20.10 -16.09
C LYS A 233 -3.39 -19.83 -14.86
N ALA A 234 -3.13 -18.56 -14.54
CA ALA A 234 -2.33 -18.15 -13.39
C ALA A 234 -3.18 -17.45 -12.31
N ILE A 235 -2.78 -17.61 -11.06
CA ILE A 235 -3.28 -16.88 -9.89
C ILE A 235 -2.09 -16.14 -9.29
N ILE A 236 -2.24 -14.83 -9.09
CA ILE A 236 -1.18 -13.92 -8.61
C ILE A 236 -1.21 -13.90 -7.08
N LEU A 237 -0.04 -14.09 -6.44
CA LEU A 237 0.12 -14.12 -4.98
C LEU A 237 0.83 -12.87 -4.40
N ALA A 238 1.23 -11.92 -5.25
CA ALA A 238 1.87 -10.66 -4.84
C ALA A 238 1.32 -9.48 -5.64
N ASN A 239 1.30 -8.28 -5.05
CA ASN A 239 0.90 -7.08 -5.76
C ASN A 239 1.92 -6.75 -6.87
N ILE A 240 1.54 -6.95 -8.12
CA ILE A 240 2.31 -6.42 -9.25
C ILE A 240 1.95 -4.95 -9.36
N ALA A 241 2.87 -4.06 -9.00
CA ALA A 241 2.78 -2.65 -9.35
C ALA A 241 3.00 -2.54 -10.86
N ILE A 242 1.92 -2.41 -11.64
CA ILE A 242 2.03 -2.01 -13.04
C ILE A 242 2.34 -0.51 -13.03
N GLU A 243 3.62 -0.17 -12.91
CA GLU A 243 4.08 1.22 -13.07
C GLU A 243 3.89 1.63 -14.52
N GLY A 244 2.94 2.52 -14.75
CA GLY A 244 2.60 2.99 -16.08
C GLY A 244 1.29 3.75 -16.08
N ASN A 245 1.13 4.61 -17.07
CA ASN A 245 -0.15 5.25 -17.34
C ASN A 245 -1.10 4.20 -17.91
N SER A 246 -2.24 4.00 -17.26
CA SER A 246 -3.29 3.11 -17.76
C SER A 246 -4.57 3.90 -18.00
N PHE A 247 -5.25 3.55 -19.08
CA PHE A 247 -6.54 4.09 -19.42
C PHE A 247 -7.41 2.97 -20.00
N GLU A 248 -8.51 2.66 -19.33
CA GLU A 248 -9.49 1.68 -19.79
C GLU A 248 -10.83 2.38 -19.97
N ALA A 249 -11.40 2.36 -21.17
CA ALA A 249 -12.70 2.95 -21.45
C ALA A 249 -13.66 1.97 -22.11
N THR A 250 -14.94 2.09 -21.78
CA THR A 250 -16.02 1.44 -22.52
C THR A 250 -16.81 2.49 -23.28
N TRP A 251 -16.92 2.32 -24.59
CA TRP A 251 -17.66 3.22 -25.48
C TRP A 251 -18.41 2.41 -26.53
N ALA A 252 -19.69 2.72 -26.72
CA ALA A 252 -20.58 2.01 -27.65
C ALA A 252 -20.53 0.47 -27.46
N GLY A 253 -20.45 0.03 -26.20
CA GLY A 253 -20.38 -1.39 -25.82
C GLY A 253 -19.04 -2.08 -26.08
N LYS A 254 -18.01 -1.36 -26.52
CA LYS A 254 -16.65 -1.89 -26.73
C LYS A 254 -15.68 -1.34 -25.68
N THR A 255 -14.80 -2.19 -25.19
CA THR A 255 -13.74 -1.81 -24.25
C THR A 255 -12.42 -1.55 -24.96
N TYR A 256 -11.74 -0.49 -24.55
CA TYR A 256 -10.48 0.00 -25.09
C TYR A 256 -9.48 0.13 -23.94
N ALA A 257 -8.36 -0.57 -24.04
CA ALA A 257 -7.24 -0.44 -23.12
C ALA A 257 -6.09 0.27 -23.84
N CYS A 258 -5.69 1.43 -23.33
CA CYS A 258 -4.88 2.39 -24.06
C CYS A 258 -3.79 3.00 -23.15
N ASN A 259 -2.70 3.42 -23.77
CA ASN A 259 -1.75 4.31 -23.12
C ASN A 259 -2.30 5.75 -23.16
N ALA A 260 -2.19 6.45 -22.04
CA ALA A 260 -2.62 7.83 -21.90
C ALA A 260 -1.46 8.71 -21.43
N ILE A 261 -1.50 9.98 -21.81
CA ILE A 261 -0.53 10.99 -21.42
C ILE A 261 -1.29 12.12 -20.73
N GLY A 262 -0.89 12.46 -19.51
CA GLY A 262 -1.45 13.58 -18.76
C GLY A 262 -0.48 14.77 -18.72
N PHE A 263 -1.00 15.96 -18.98
CA PHE A 263 -0.30 17.24 -18.90
C PHE A 263 -0.90 18.10 -17.80
N ILE A 264 -0.05 18.82 -17.07
CA ILE A 264 -0.47 19.87 -16.13
C ILE A 264 -0.27 21.23 -16.80
N SER A 265 -1.28 22.08 -16.72
CA SER A 265 -1.23 23.49 -17.12
C SER A 265 -1.69 24.38 -15.97
N GLN A 266 -1.51 25.70 -16.10
CA GLN A 266 -2.06 26.67 -15.15
C GLN A 266 -3.59 26.64 -15.06
N GLN A 267 -4.27 26.04 -16.04
CA GLN A 267 -5.74 25.99 -16.14
C GLN A 267 -6.32 24.63 -15.71
N GLY A 268 -5.46 23.69 -15.27
CA GLY A 268 -5.85 22.35 -14.84
C GLY A 268 -5.09 21.24 -15.54
N VAL A 269 -5.71 20.07 -15.61
CA VAL A 269 -5.12 18.84 -16.13
C VAL A 269 -5.78 18.43 -17.44
N THR A 270 -4.97 18.19 -18.46
CA THR A 270 -5.44 17.67 -19.75
C THR A 270 -4.84 16.29 -19.98
N ILE A 271 -5.69 15.35 -20.34
CA ILE A 271 -5.35 13.95 -20.53
C ILE A 271 -5.66 13.63 -21.99
N VAL A 272 -4.65 13.16 -22.70
CA VAL A 272 -4.76 12.76 -24.10
C VAL A 272 -4.51 11.26 -24.18
N THR A 273 -5.41 10.56 -24.86
CA THR A 273 -5.32 9.11 -25.04
C THR A 273 -5.85 8.72 -26.41
N ASN A 274 -5.37 7.59 -26.92
CA ASN A 274 -5.84 7.04 -28.18
C ASN A 274 -6.87 5.96 -27.89
N VAL A 275 -8.15 6.22 -28.16
CA VAL A 275 -9.26 5.27 -27.94
C VAL A 275 -9.60 4.55 -29.25
N GLY A 276 -8.64 4.49 -30.18
CA GLY A 276 -8.76 3.81 -31.47
C GLY A 276 -8.56 2.31 -31.38
N ASN A 277 -9.17 1.58 -32.30
CA ASN A 277 -8.88 0.16 -32.52
C ASN A 277 -7.57 0.05 -33.31
N PRO A 278 -6.63 -0.87 -32.97
CA PRO A 278 -5.43 -1.13 -33.78
C PRO A 278 -5.71 -1.39 -35.27
N ASN A 279 -6.95 -1.81 -35.62
CA ASN A 279 -7.33 -2.15 -36.98
C ASN A 279 -8.16 -1.09 -37.74
N SER A 280 -8.51 0.07 -37.17
CA SER A 280 -9.12 1.18 -37.95
C SER A 280 -9.44 2.42 -37.11
N GLN A 281 -8.93 3.55 -37.59
CA GLN A 281 -9.11 4.94 -37.15
C GLN A 281 -8.34 5.35 -35.89
N ASN A 282 -7.46 6.32 -36.08
CA ASN A 282 -6.66 6.96 -35.04
C ASN A 282 -7.57 7.94 -34.27
N ARG A 283 -8.38 7.41 -33.36
CA ARG A 283 -9.32 8.23 -32.58
C ARG A 283 -8.60 8.79 -31.36
N VAL A 284 -8.49 10.11 -31.29
CA VAL A 284 -7.86 10.80 -30.17
C VAL A 284 -8.96 11.27 -29.23
N MET A 285 -8.87 10.84 -27.98
CA MET A 285 -9.68 11.41 -26.90
C MET A 285 -8.84 12.39 -26.10
N THR A 286 -9.40 13.58 -25.90
CA THR A 286 -8.93 14.57 -24.97
C THR A 286 -9.94 14.70 -23.84
N MET A 287 -9.45 14.59 -22.61
CA MET A 287 -10.21 14.82 -21.39
C MET A 287 -9.55 15.96 -20.64
N SER A 288 -10.28 17.05 -20.39
CA SER A 288 -9.77 18.20 -19.66
C SER A 288 -10.51 18.35 -18.35
N ILE A 289 -9.76 18.41 -17.25
CA ILE A 289 -10.25 18.76 -15.92
C ILE A 289 -9.70 20.14 -15.62
N ARG A 290 -10.58 21.13 -15.65
CA ARG A 290 -10.24 22.50 -15.28
C ARG A 290 -10.36 22.61 -13.76
N ALA A 291 -9.21 22.66 -13.11
CA ALA A 291 -9.10 22.78 -11.67
C ALA A 291 -7.80 23.48 -11.31
N ASN A 292 -7.85 24.47 -10.41
CA ASN A 292 -6.63 25.12 -9.92
C ASN A 292 -5.74 24.12 -9.20
N GLN A 293 -6.37 23.16 -8.50
CA GLN A 293 -5.70 22.03 -7.86
C GLN A 293 -6.61 20.80 -7.95
N LEU A 294 -6.04 19.66 -8.33
CA LEU A 294 -6.75 18.39 -8.23
C LEU A 294 -6.84 17.95 -6.77
N LYS A 295 -8.05 17.58 -6.34
CA LYS A 295 -8.31 17.10 -4.99
C LYS A 295 -8.74 15.64 -5.06
N ALA A 296 -8.17 14.81 -4.21
CA ALA A 296 -8.61 13.43 -4.04
C ALA A 296 -10.06 13.39 -3.56
N SER A 297 -10.77 12.31 -3.88
CA SER A 297 -12.19 12.09 -3.58
C SER A 297 -13.13 13.21 -4.06
N THR A 298 -12.76 13.92 -5.11
CA THR A 298 -13.55 15.01 -5.68
C THR A 298 -14.17 14.61 -7.01
N THR A 299 -15.44 14.97 -7.21
CA THR A 299 -16.15 14.80 -8.47
C THR A 299 -16.21 16.13 -9.22
N TYR A 300 -15.73 16.11 -10.45
CA TYR A 300 -15.77 17.20 -11.41
C TYR A 300 -16.87 16.90 -12.43
N SER A 301 -17.79 17.83 -12.63
CA SER A 301 -18.94 17.63 -13.53
C SER A 301 -18.99 18.73 -14.58
N TYR A 302 -19.64 18.46 -15.71
CA TYR A 302 -19.99 19.49 -16.66
C TYR A 302 -21.40 20.01 -16.34
N ASP A 303 -21.49 21.15 -15.66
CA ASP A 303 -22.75 21.88 -15.50
C ASP A 303 -22.60 23.31 -16.03
N ASN A 304 -23.47 23.69 -16.97
CA ASN A 304 -23.42 24.98 -17.67
C ASN A 304 -23.93 26.16 -16.82
N LEU A 305 -24.28 25.96 -15.55
CA LEU A 305 -25.06 26.94 -14.79
C LEU A 305 -24.26 27.72 -13.75
N LYS A 306 -23.07 28.26 -14.13
CA LYS A 306 -22.29 29.30 -13.41
C LYS A 306 -21.12 28.83 -12.51
N ALA A 307 -20.63 27.60 -12.62
CA ALA A 307 -19.42 27.25 -11.88
C ALA A 307 -18.19 28.04 -12.42
N PRO A 308 -17.26 28.50 -11.56
CA PRO A 308 -15.94 28.93 -12.02
C PRO A 308 -15.28 27.82 -12.85
N LEU A 309 -14.28 28.16 -13.68
CA LEU A 309 -13.53 27.15 -14.44
C LEU A 309 -13.03 26.00 -13.55
N ASP A 310 -12.78 26.28 -12.27
CA ASP A 310 -12.42 25.32 -11.23
C ASP A 310 -13.58 24.37 -10.89
N GLY A 311 -13.44 23.09 -11.23
CA GLY A 311 -14.49 22.08 -11.02
C GLY A 311 -15.08 21.48 -12.29
N ARG A 312 -14.64 21.93 -13.48
CA ARG A 312 -15.23 21.53 -14.77
C ARG A 312 -14.47 20.38 -15.43
N ALA A 313 -15.22 19.46 -16.05
CA ALA A 313 -14.71 18.32 -16.79
C ALA A 313 -15.29 18.22 -18.21
N ASP A 314 -14.46 18.31 -19.24
CA ASP A 314 -14.86 18.14 -20.64
C ASP A 314 -14.17 16.94 -21.30
N ILE A 315 -14.90 16.24 -22.18
CA ILE A 315 -14.36 15.13 -22.97
C ILE A 315 -14.70 15.39 -24.43
N MET A 316 -13.69 15.28 -25.27
CA MET A 316 -13.78 15.33 -26.72
C MET A 316 -13.10 14.10 -27.30
N LEU A 317 -13.80 13.41 -28.19
CA LEU A 317 -13.28 12.28 -28.94
C LEU A 317 -13.38 12.62 -30.42
N SER A 318 -12.23 12.82 -31.04
CA SER A 318 -12.11 13.15 -32.46
C SER A 318 -11.71 11.92 -33.24
N ASP A 319 -12.32 11.73 -34.41
CA ASP A 319 -11.89 10.74 -35.41
C ASP A 319 -10.88 11.29 -36.43
N GLY A 320 -10.43 12.53 -36.22
CA GLY A 320 -9.67 13.34 -37.19
C GLY A 320 -10.34 14.69 -37.47
N LEU A 321 -10.45 15.04 -38.75
CA LEU A 321 -10.80 16.41 -39.20
C LEU A 321 -12.32 16.70 -39.31
N THR A 322 -13.20 15.70 -39.17
CA THR A 322 -14.59 15.82 -39.64
C THR A 322 -15.68 15.60 -38.59
N ALA A 323 -15.48 14.74 -37.58
CA ALA A 323 -16.50 14.50 -36.56
C ALA A 323 -15.88 14.43 -35.15
N TYR A 324 -16.55 15.04 -34.18
CA TYR A 324 -16.17 14.92 -32.77
C TYR A 324 -17.37 14.54 -31.91
N TRP A 325 -17.17 13.52 -31.08
CA TRP A 325 -18.07 13.15 -30.00
C TRP A 325 -17.68 13.95 -28.76
N ALA A 326 -18.63 14.64 -28.12
CA ALA A 326 -18.32 15.49 -26.98
C ALA A 326 -19.33 15.37 -25.83
N THR A 327 -18.94 15.80 -24.64
CA THR A 327 -19.84 15.92 -23.48
C THR A 327 -20.84 17.07 -23.60
N TYR A 328 -20.89 17.76 -24.74
CA TYR A 328 -21.89 18.75 -25.08
C TYR A 328 -22.14 18.77 -26.60
N VAL A 329 -23.30 19.29 -27.01
CA VAL A 329 -23.66 19.45 -28.44
C VAL A 329 -24.52 20.68 -28.66
N TYR A 330 -24.38 21.32 -29.83
CA TYR A 330 -25.23 22.43 -30.27
C TYR A 330 -26.13 21.96 -31.42
N PRO A 331 -27.43 21.67 -31.19
CA PRO A 331 -28.37 21.43 -32.26
C PRO A 331 -28.56 22.69 -33.13
N CYS A 332 -28.84 22.51 -34.43
CA CYS A 332 -28.94 23.61 -35.40
C CYS A 332 -29.91 24.74 -35.01
N ASN A 333 -30.97 24.41 -34.27
CA ASN A 333 -32.02 25.35 -33.88
C ASN A 333 -32.26 25.37 -32.36
N GLY A 334 -31.27 25.02 -31.55
CA GLY A 334 -31.46 24.93 -30.09
C GLY A 334 -30.25 25.37 -29.28
N GLY A 335 -30.46 25.45 -27.96
CA GLY A 335 -29.39 25.70 -27.00
C GLY A 335 -28.47 24.50 -26.83
N GLN A 336 -27.32 24.72 -26.20
CA GLN A 336 -26.37 23.67 -25.86
C GLN A 336 -27.03 22.58 -25.00
N ILE A 337 -26.85 21.33 -25.38
CA ILE A 337 -27.22 20.17 -24.59
C ILE A 337 -25.95 19.62 -23.94
N ASN A 338 -26.01 19.35 -22.63
CA ASN A 338 -24.88 18.85 -21.87
C ASN A 338 -25.09 17.42 -21.42
N SER A 339 -23.97 16.72 -21.34
CA SER A 339 -23.89 15.40 -20.77
C SER A 339 -24.07 15.46 -19.25
N PRO A 340 -24.81 14.52 -18.64
CA PRO A 340 -24.78 14.33 -17.19
C PRO A 340 -23.49 13.59 -16.79
N ASN A 341 -22.33 14.15 -17.13
CA ASN A 341 -21.04 13.51 -16.90
C ASN A 341 -20.49 13.80 -15.50
N SER A 342 -19.64 12.89 -15.02
CA SER A 342 -18.84 13.07 -13.83
C SER A 342 -17.47 12.43 -14.02
N ILE A 343 -16.42 13.13 -13.62
CA ILE A 343 -15.07 12.61 -13.45
C ILE A 343 -14.77 12.62 -11.96
N ARG A 344 -14.52 11.45 -11.39
CA ARG A 344 -14.13 11.29 -9.99
C ARG A 344 -12.63 11.07 -9.91
N ILE A 345 -11.95 11.92 -9.15
CA ILE A 345 -10.55 11.70 -8.75
C ILE A 345 -10.56 10.89 -7.47
N ASP A 346 -10.02 9.67 -7.52
CA ASP A 346 -9.95 8.78 -6.37
C ASP A 346 -8.72 9.07 -5.52
N SER A 347 -7.55 9.30 -6.16
CA SER A 347 -6.31 9.64 -5.47
C SER A 347 -5.45 10.62 -6.25
N VAL A 348 -4.64 11.39 -5.52
CA VAL A 348 -3.58 12.26 -6.04
C VAL A 348 -2.35 12.00 -5.17
N ASP A 349 -1.32 11.40 -5.75
CA ASP A 349 -0.05 11.05 -5.09
C ASP A 349 1.11 11.65 -5.88
N GLY A 350 1.58 12.82 -5.43
CA GLY A 350 2.58 13.60 -6.13
C GLY A 350 2.12 14.00 -7.54
N LYS A 351 2.71 13.38 -8.57
CA LYS A 351 2.32 13.56 -9.98
C LYS A 351 1.37 12.47 -10.48
N THR A 352 1.04 11.47 -9.66
CA THR A 352 0.15 10.38 -10.05
C THR A 352 -1.28 10.71 -9.68
N ILE A 353 -2.21 10.52 -10.61
CA ILE A 353 -3.66 10.63 -10.36
C ILE A 353 -4.35 9.34 -10.74
N THR A 354 -5.31 8.91 -9.93
CA THR A 354 -6.23 7.83 -10.29
C THR A 354 -7.65 8.33 -10.26
N GLY A 355 -8.47 7.79 -11.14
CA GLY A 355 -9.86 8.18 -11.17
C GLY A 355 -10.71 7.36 -12.12
N SER A 356 -11.97 7.74 -12.16
CA SER A 356 -12.96 7.18 -13.07
C SER A 356 -13.81 8.28 -13.66
N LEU A 357 -14.47 7.98 -14.78
CA LEU A 357 -15.42 8.89 -15.38
C LEU A 357 -16.63 8.13 -15.90
N THR A 358 -17.77 8.83 -15.92
CA THR A 358 -19.00 8.44 -16.61
C THR A 358 -19.51 9.63 -17.41
N ALA A 359 -19.88 9.43 -18.67
CA ALA A 359 -20.41 10.44 -19.55
C ALA A 359 -21.36 9.85 -20.60
N THR A 360 -22.25 10.69 -21.12
CA THR A 360 -22.88 10.50 -22.43
C THR A 360 -22.17 11.37 -23.45
N LEU A 361 -21.61 10.77 -24.50
CA LEU A 361 -21.01 11.52 -25.61
C LEU A 361 -22.06 11.75 -26.70
N TYR A 362 -22.10 12.96 -27.25
CA TYR A 362 -22.99 13.36 -28.32
C TYR A 362 -22.23 13.59 -29.63
N LEU A 363 -22.85 13.24 -30.74
CA LEU A 363 -22.42 13.58 -32.10
C LEU A 363 -23.55 14.31 -32.81
N SER A 364 -23.24 15.40 -33.51
CA SER A 364 -24.18 16.14 -34.36
C SER A 364 -23.78 16.01 -35.82
N GLU A 365 -24.66 15.43 -36.63
CA GLU A 365 -24.49 15.31 -38.08
C GLU A 365 -25.80 15.70 -38.76
N ASP A 366 -25.75 16.64 -39.72
CA ASP A 366 -26.94 17.12 -40.44
C ASP A 366 -28.13 17.45 -39.53
N CYS A 367 -27.85 18.19 -38.44
CA CYS A 367 -28.82 18.56 -37.40
C CYS A 367 -29.45 17.39 -36.63
N LYS A 368 -28.97 16.16 -36.80
CA LYS A 368 -29.37 14.98 -36.01
C LYS A 368 -28.36 14.73 -34.90
N ILE A 369 -28.86 14.51 -33.69
CA ILE A 369 -28.03 14.20 -32.53
C ILE A 369 -28.05 12.69 -32.28
N SER A 370 -26.88 12.09 -32.29
CA SER A 370 -26.65 10.74 -31.78
C SER A 370 -25.99 10.81 -30.40
N SER A 371 -26.22 9.81 -29.56
CA SER A 371 -25.57 9.73 -28.24
C SER A 371 -25.10 8.32 -27.92
N GLN A 372 -24.01 8.22 -27.16
CA GLN A 372 -23.42 6.95 -26.72
C GLN A 372 -22.93 7.07 -25.28
N PRO A 373 -23.18 6.06 -24.42
CA PRO A 373 -22.58 6.03 -23.10
C PRO A 373 -21.07 5.82 -23.20
N PHE A 374 -20.36 6.42 -22.26
CA PHE A 374 -18.91 6.38 -22.14
C PHE A 374 -18.52 6.27 -20.67
N THR A 375 -17.73 5.27 -20.34
CA THR A 375 -17.15 5.12 -19.00
C THR A 375 -15.65 4.91 -19.15
N ALA A 376 -14.86 5.36 -18.17
CA ALA A 376 -13.44 5.03 -18.13
C ALA A 376 -12.88 4.97 -16.72
N ARG A 377 -11.74 4.30 -16.59
CA ARG A 377 -10.85 4.32 -15.43
C ARG A 377 -9.45 4.67 -15.87
N PHE A 378 -8.74 5.40 -15.05
CA PHE A 378 -7.39 5.85 -15.37
C PHE A 378 -6.46 5.88 -14.17
N ARG A 379 -5.18 5.63 -14.44
CA ARG A 379 -4.04 5.93 -13.58
C ARG A 379 -3.02 6.66 -14.44
N LEU A 380 -2.61 7.86 -14.06
CA LEU A 380 -1.76 8.70 -14.90
C LEU A 380 -0.70 9.37 -14.07
N THR A 381 0.54 9.31 -14.54
CA THR A 381 1.64 10.16 -14.10
C THR A 381 1.64 11.42 -14.97
N LEU A 382 1.44 12.55 -14.33
CA LEU A 382 1.34 13.85 -14.94
C LEU A 382 2.71 14.41 -15.29
N ILE A 383 2.85 14.92 -16.51
CA ILE A 383 4.04 15.60 -16.98
C ILE A 383 3.82 17.11 -16.81
N ALA A 384 4.80 17.78 -16.19
CA ALA A 384 4.83 19.24 -16.14
C ALA A 384 5.22 19.77 -17.52
N GLN A 385 4.46 20.73 -18.05
CA GLN A 385 4.81 21.44 -19.29
C GLN A 385 5.88 22.49 -19.05
#